data_AF-A0A2N3QXH3-F1
#
_entry.id   AF-A0A2N3QXH3-F1
#
_cell.length_a   1.000
_cell.length_b   1.000
_cell.length_c   1.000
_cell.angle_alpha   90.00
_cell.angle_beta   90.00
_cell.angle_gamma   90.00
#
_symmetry.space_group_name_H-M   'P 1'
#
loop_
_entity.id
_entity.type
_entity.pdbx_description
1 polymer ?
#
loop_
_entity_poly.entity_id
_entity_poly.type
_entity_poly.pdbx_seq_one_letter_code
_entity_poly.pdbx_strand_id
1 'polypeptide(L)'
;MPSKHEQPGWRDVFNARLLNDAQYDGPHDIPWINTTTQLPNRLIAYSEAKRTNDTDQWVCFYQEDHKFLHDVWEEPDIALRTLKRFKGVITPDFSMYRDMPLVQQEFAIFMGHAAGHYWHEHGIPVIPNVRWGDERTYEIACNGVPRCSTISIGALGCLKDRTNRQIFVDGLAYVMDTLSPKTLVVYGSTPEQIFAPYTNAGVNVLRFPSQIELAHHKEVV
;
A
#
# COMPACT_ATOMS: atom_id res chain seq x y z
N MET A 1 -19.04 -6.56 18.83
CA MET A 1 -20.35 -7.18 18.51
C MET A 1 -20.11 -8.64 18.18
N PRO A 2 -21.01 -9.60 18.50
CA PRO A 2 -20.77 -10.99 18.14
C PRO A 2 -20.63 -11.11 16.62
N SER A 3 -19.64 -11.87 16.14
CA SER A 3 -19.45 -12.13 14.72
C SER A 3 -20.71 -12.79 14.15
N LYS A 4 -21.37 -12.12 13.20
CA LYS A 4 -22.55 -12.67 12.49
C LYS A 4 -22.18 -13.78 11.49
N HIS A 5 -20.98 -14.30 11.57
CA HIS A 5 -20.45 -15.23 10.59
C HIS A 5 -20.86 -16.64 11.00
N GLU A 6 -21.72 -17.24 10.18
CA GLU A 6 -22.19 -18.63 10.16
C GLU A 6 -23.68 -18.84 10.48
N GLN A 7 -24.56 -17.96 9.96
CA GLN A 7 -25.93 -18.40 9.68
C GLN A 7 -25.96 -19.17 8.35
N PRO A 8 -26.58 -20.37 8.29
CA PRO A 8 -26.72 -21.13 7.05
C PRO A 8 -27.37 -20.26 5.96
N GLY A 9 -26.67 -20.07 4.83
CA GLY A 9 -27.14 -19.31 3.68
C GLY A 9 -26.60 -17.88 3.53
N TRP A 10 -25.88 -17.35 4.52
CA TRP A 10 -25.27 -16.01 4.44
C TRP A 10 -23.83 -16.08 3.94
N ARG A 11 -23.54 -15.48 2.78
CA ARG A 11 -22.19 -15.34 2.24
C ARG A 11 -21.66 -13.95 2.58
N ASP A 12 -20.43 -13.88 3.08
CA ASP A 12 -19.75 -12.60 3.31
C ASP A 12 -19.33 -11.99 1.96
N VAL A 13 -20.22 -11.20 1.37
CA VAL A 13 -20.00 -10.54 0.07
C VAL A 13 -19.28 -9.20 0.21
N PHE A 14 -19.21 -8.65 1.43
CA PHE A 14 -18.59 -7.36 1.71
C PHE A 14 -17.25 -7.48 2.43
N ASN A 15 -16.76 -8.71 2.62
CA ASN A 15 -15.53 -9.00 3.33
C ASN A 15 -15.50 -8.41 4.75
N ALA A 16 -16.65 -8.40 5.44
CA ALA A 16 -16.73 -7.92 6.81
C ALA A 16 -15.79 -8.69 7.74
N ARG A 17 -15.46 -9.95 7.42
CA ARG A 17 -14.46 -10.75 8.16
C ARG A 17 -13.06 -10.13 8.18
N LEU A 18 -12.71 -9.30 7.18
CA LEU A 18 -11.42 -8.61 7.13
C LEU A 18 -11.33 -7.52 8.20
N LEU A 19 -12.45 -7.11 8.79
CA LEU A 19 -12.57 -5.97 9.70
C LEU A 19 -12.89 -6.39 11.13
N ASN A 20 -12.76 -7.69 11.45
CA ASN A 20 -12.92 -8.16 12.81
C ASN A 20 -11.96 -7.38 13.73
N ASP A 21 -12.53 -6.80 14.78
CA ASP A 21 -11.83 -5.99 15.79
C ASP A 21 -11.09 -4.75 15.24
N ALA A 22 -11.42 -4.33 14.00
CA ALA A 22 -10.84 -3.13 13.41
C ALA A 22 -11.21 -1.87 14.20
N GLN A 23 -10.23 -1.00 14.36
CA GLN A 23 -10.44 0.41 14.70
C GLN A 23 -10.50 1.21 13.42
N TYR A 24 -11.21 2.34 13.45
CA TYR A 24 -11.47 3.16 12.28
C TYR A 24 -11.02 4.59 12.51
N ASP A 25 -10.64 5.26 11.43
CA ASP A 25 -10.18 6.65 11.43
C ASP A 25 -10.79 7.44 10.26
N GLY A 26 -10.98 8.74 10.49
CA GLY A 26 -11.61 9.66 9.56
C GLY A 26 -13.11 9.45 9.36
N PRO A 27 -13.75 10.31 8.54
CA PRO A 27 -15.20 10.30 8.32
C PRO A 27 -15.69 9.12 7.45
N HIS A 28 -14.78 8.39 6.82
CA HIS A 28 -15.08 7.25 5.94
C HIS A 28 -14.82 5.89 6.60
N ASP A 29 -14.58 5.88 7.92
CA ASP A 29 -14.26 4.69 8.70
C ASP A 29 -13.15 3.85 8.05
N ILE A 30 -12.01 4.48 7.74
CA ILE A 30 -10.86 3.76 7.16
C ILE A 30 -10.22 2.89 8.25
N PRO A 31 -10.04 1.57 8.03
CA PRO A 31 -9.45 0.68 9.02
C PRO A 31 -8.02 1.11 9.38
N TRP A 32 -7.73 1.13 10.66
CA TRP A 32 -6.39 1.45 11.16
C TRP A 32 -5.42 0.31 10.87
N ILE A 33 -4.27 0.63 10.30
CA ILE A 33 -3.17 -0.33 10.12
C ILE A 33 -2.13 -0.12 11.22
N ASN A 34 -1.89 -1.14 12.03
CA ASN A 34 -0.74 -1.14 12.93
C ASN A 34 0.53 -1.46 12.14
N THR A 35 1.30 -0.42 11.80
CA THR A 35 2.51 -0.60 11.01
C THR A 35 3.65 -1.20 11.83
N THR A 36 4.43 -2.05 11.17
CA THR A 36 5.65 -2.63 11.72
C THR A 36 6.80 -1.62 11.78
N THR A 37 7.72 -1.83 12.73
CA THR A 37 9.00 -1.11 12.78
C THR A 37 10.08 -1.76 11.91
N GLN A 38 9.80 -2.94 11.33
CA GLN A 38 10.72 -3.62 10.42
C GLN A 38 10.77 -2.89 9.07
N LEU A 39 11.93 -2.96 8.42
CA LEU A 39 12.15 -2.30 7.13
C LEU A 39 12.35 -3.34 6.02
N PRO A 40 11.85 -3.07 4.80
CA PRO A 40 12.06 -3.96 3.68
C PRO A 40 13.53 -4.01 3.29
N ASN A 41 14.04 -5.22 3.01
CA ASN A 41 15.38 -5.46 2.47
C ASN A 41 15.37 -5.53 0.94
N ARG A 42 14.33 -6.16 0.38
CA ARG A 42 14.05 -6.34 -1.05
C ARG A 42 12.54 -6.37 -1.26
N LEU A 43 12.08 -5.95 -2.44
CA LEU A 43 10.67 -6.03 -2.81
C LEU A 43 10.46 -7.04 -3.95
N ILE A 44 9.40 -7.84 -3.83
CA ILE A 44 8.90 -8.74 -4.86
C ILE A 44 7.42 -8.47 -5.14
N ALA A 45 7.04 -8.43 -6.41
CA ALA A 45 5.65 -8.32 -6.79
C ALA A 45 4.87 -9.58 -6.35
N TYR A 46 3.65 -9.40 -5.86
CA TYR A 46 2.80 -10.52 -5.42
C TYR A 46 2.65 -11.65 -6.45
N SER A 47 2.59 -11.36 -7.78
CA SER A 47 2.54 -12.41 -8.80
C SER A 47 3.75 -13.35 -8.77
N GLU A 48 4.94 -12.80 -8.52
CA GLU A 48 6.20 -13.55 -8.45
C GLU A 48 6.37 -14.22 -7.08
N ALA A 49 5.86 -13.60 -6.02
CA ALA A 49 5.84 -14.17 -4.67
C ALA A 49 5.12 -15.53 -4.63
N LYS A 50 4.09 -15.72 -5.47
CA LYS A 50 3.38 -17.00 -5.62
C LYS A 50 4.23 -18.13 -6.18
N ARG A 51 5.32 -17.82 -6.89
CA ARG A 51 6.11 -18.79 -7.67
C ARG A 51 7.52 -19.02 -7.12
N THR A 52 8.00 -18.13 -6.26
CA THR A 52 9.36 -18.21 -5.70
C THR A 52 9.44 -19.02 -4.40
N ASN A 53 10.63 -19.53 -4.09
CA ASN A 53 11.02 -20.04 -2.78
C ASN A 53 11.95 -19.08 -2.01
N ASP A 54 12.49 -18.05 -2.67
CA ASP A 54 13.24 -16.98 -2.00
C ASP A 54 12.27 -16.07 -1.25
N THR A 55 12.17 -16.30 0.06
CA THR A 55 11.19 -15.69 0.96
C THR A 55 11.81 -14.64 1.89
N ASP A 56 13.13 -14.43 1.82
CA ASP A 56 13.83 -13.39 2.58
C ASP A 56 13.68 -12.03 1.89
N GLN A 57 12.43 -11.63 1.66
CA GLN A 57 12.01 -10.44 0.93
C GLN A 57 10.63 -9.98 1.42
N TRP A 58 10.21 -8.78 0.99
CA TRP A 58 8.90 -8.21 1.27
C TRP A 58 8.03 -8.21 0.02
N VAL A 59 6.75 -8.49 0.19
CA VAL A 59 5.80 -8.51 -0.92
C VAL A 59 5.19 -7.13 -1.12
N CYS A 60 5.07 -6.70 -2.38
CA CYS A 60 4.37 -5.47 -2.76
C CYS A 60 3.37 -5.71 -3.90
N PHE A 61 2.50 -4.73 -4.12
CA PHE A 61 1.42 -4.79 -5.10
C PHE A 61 1.53 -3.72 -6.18
N TYR A 62 2.73 -3.17 -6.43
CA TYR A 62 2.99 -2.25 -7.53
C TYR A 62 2.97 -2.96 -8.90
N GLN A 63 1.77 -3.42 -9.29
CA GLN A 63 1.44 -4.19 -10.48
C GLN A 63 -0.05 -4.00 -10.82
N GLU A 64 -0.52 -4.56 -11.92
CA GLU A 64 -1.93 -4.45 -12.33
C GLU A 64 -2.89 -5.23 -11.40
N ASP A 65 -3.99 -4.59 -11.01
CA ASP A 65 -4.98 -5.08 -10.04
C ASP A 65 -5.46 -6.52 -10.31
N HIS A 66 -5.72 -6.86 -11.57
CA HIS A 66 -6.21 -8.20 -11.95
C HIS A 66 -5.26 -9.34 -11.53
N LYS A 67 -3.99 -9.06 -11.26
CA LYS A 67 -3.00 -10.06 -10.81
C LYS A 67 -3.15 -10.46 -9.35
N PHE A 68 -3.89 -9.66 -8.56
CA PHE A 68 -4.02 -9.87 -7.11
C PHE A 68 -5.43 -9.63 -6.55
N LEU A 69 -6.33 -8.93 -7.24
CA LEU A 69 -7.66 -8.57 -6.74
C LEU A 69 -8.43 -9.78 -6.20
N HIS A 70 -8.47 -10.86 -6.97
CA HIS A 70 -9.11 -12.11 -6.55
C HIS A 70 -8.50 -12.64 -5.24
N ASP A 71 -7.18 -12.69 -5.12
CA ASP A 71 -6.52 -13.30 -3.96
C ASP A 71 -6.52 -12.41 -2.71
N VAL A 72 -6.70 -11.09 -2.88
CA VAL A 72 -6.65 -10.08 -1.81
C VAL A 72 -8.04 -9.70 -1.32
N TRP A 73 -9.03 -9.64 -2.22
CA TRP A 73 -10.38 -9.16 -1.90
C TRP A 73 -11.43 -10.26 -2.02
N GLU A 74 -11.48 -11.00 -3.13
CA GLU A 74 -12.54 -12.00 -3.33
C GLU A 74 -12.33 -13.26 -2.47
N GLU A 75 -11.08 -13.73 -2.38
CA GLU A 75 -10.65 -14.91 -1.65
C GLU A 75 -9.38 -14.60 -0.81
N PRO A 76 -9.48 -13.72 0.20
CA PRO A 76 -8.34 -13.12 0.92
C PRO A 76 -7.42 -14.13 1.63
N ASP A 77 -7.89 -15.35 1.88
CA ASP A 77 -7.09 -16.42 2.47
C ASP A 77 -5.98 -16.92 1.53
N ILE A 78 -6.12 -16.70 0.21
CA ILE A 78 -5.09 -17.04 -0.78
C ILE A 78 -3.88 -16.12 -0.60
N ALA A 79 -4.09 -14.80 -0.58
CA ALA A 79 -3.02 -13.86 -0.29
C ALA A 79 -2.43 -14.12 1.09
N LEU A 80 -3.26 -14.31 2.12
CA LEU A 80 -2.79 -14.59 3.48
C LEU A 80 -1.80 -15.77 3.54
N ARG A 81 -2.15 -16.91 2.92
CA ARG A 81 -1.26 -18.09 2.88
C ARG A 81 0.06 -17.80 2.17
N THR A 82 0.03 -17.01 1.10
CA THR A 82 1.24 -16.62 0.36
C THR A 82 2.12 -15.71 1.21
N LEU A 83 1.53 -14.66 1.78
CA LEU A 83 2.23 -13.60 2.51
C LEU A 83 2.87 -14.09 3.82
N LYS A 84 2.27 -15.07 4.51
CA LYS A 84 2.85 -15.70 5.72
C LYS A 84 4.25 -16.30 5.53
N ARG A 85 4.65 -16.55 4.28
CA ARG A 85 5.97 -17.10 3.94
C ARG A 85 7.06 -16.03 3.94
N PHE A 86 6.71 -14.76 3.79
CA PHE A 86 7.65 -13.64 3.56
C PHE A 86 7.93 -12.83 4.82
N LYS A 87 8.95 -11.96 4.78
CA LYS A 87 9.34 -11.10 5.92
C LYS A 87 8.30 -10.04 6.27
N GLY A 88 7.47 -9.67 5.31
CA GLY A 88 6.40 -8.71 5.50
C GLY A 88 5.77 -8.31 4.16
N VAL A 89 4.83 -7.37 4.24
CA VAL A 89 4.04 -6.92 3.11
C VAL A 89 3.85 -5.40 3.14
N ILE A 90 3.88 -4.78 1.97
CA ILE A 90 3.35 -3.44 1.73
C ILE A 90 1.90 -3.61 1.27
N THR A 91 0.95 -2.87 1.85
CA THR A 91 -0.47 -3.03 1.53
C THR A 91 -0.78 -2.80 0.05
N PRO A 92 -1.90 -3.33 -0.46
CA PRO A 92 -2.25 -3.23 -1.87
C PRO A 92 -2.26 -1.80 -2.39
N ASP A 93 -1.70 -1.62 -3.59
CA ASP A 93 -1.71 -0.36 -4.33
C ASP A 93 -2.79 -0.44 -5.42
N PHE A 94 -4.07 -0.48 -5.01
CA PHE A 94 -5.18 -0.56 -5.96
C PHE A 94 -5.17 0.62 -6.93
N SER A 95 -5.48 0.34 -8.20
CA SER A 95 -5.48 1.36 -9.24
C SER A 95 -6.49 2.45 -8.93
N MET A 96 -6.06 3.68 -9.16
CA MET A 96 -6.86 4.88 -8.97
C MET A 96 -6.63 5.81 -10.16
N TYR A 97 -7.71 6.20 -10.84
CA TYR A 97 -7.70 7.15 -11.95
C TYR A 97 -8.52 8.37 -11.55
N ARG A 98 -8.07 9.56 -11.94
CA ARG A 98 -8.68 10.84 -11.52
C ARG A 98 -10.08 11.05 -12.07
N ASP A 99 -10.39 10.41 -13.19
CA ASP A 99 -11.70 10.38 -13.84
C ASP A 99 -12.64 9.33 -13.25
N MET A 100 -12.17 8.49 -12.32
CA MET A 100 -13.06 7.64 -11.52
C MET A 100 -13.93 8.53 -10.59
N PRO A 101 -15.21 8.16 -10.36
CA PRO A 101 -15.99 8.70 -9.26
C PRO A 101 -15.22 8.65 -7.94
N LEU A 102 -15.34 9.71 -7.12
CA LEU A 102 -14.62 9.83 -5.85
C LEU A 102 -14.84 8.61 -4.95
N VAL A 103 -16.08 8.12 -4.86
CA VAL A 103 -16.43 6.92 -4.08
C VAL A 103 -15.64 5.67 -4.48
N GLN A 104 -15.25 5.52 -5.75
CA GLN A 104 -14.41 4.40 -6.20
C GLN A 104 -12.96 4.57 -5.75
N GLN A 105 -12.47 5.81 -5.74
CA GLN A 105 -11.12 6.13 -5.26
C GLN A 105 -11.03 5.89 -3.74
N GLU A 106 -12.03 6.34 -2.99
CA GLU A 106 -12.15 6.11 -1.54
C GLU A 106 -12.26 4.62 -1.22
N PHE A 107 -13.06 3.87 -1.99
CA PHE A 107 -13.19 2.43 -1.82
C PHE A 107 -11.87 1.68 -2.12
N ALA A 108 -11.08 2.13 -3.09
CA ALA A 108 -9.76 1.55 -3.35
C ALA A 108 -8.81 1.71 -2.15
N ILE A 109 -8.83 2.88 -1.48
CA ILE A 109 -8.07 3.14 -0.25
C ILE A 109 -8.55 2.21 0.86
N PHE A 110 -9.87 2.15 1.07
CA PHE A 110 -10.48 1.27 2.05
C PHE A 110 -10.09 -0.21 1.86
N MET A 111 -10.13 -0.74 0.63
CA MET A 111 -9.76 -2.12 0.35
C MET A 111 -8.30 -2.41 0.73
N GLY A 112 -7.39 -1.48 0.46
CA GLY A 112 -5.98 -1.60 0.84
C GLY A 112 -5.81 -1.66 2.36
N HIS A 113 -6.56 -0.84 3.09
CA HIS A 113 -6.55 -0.79 4.55
C HIS A 113 -7.17 -2.03 5.20
N ALA A 114 -8.32 -2.48 4.70
CA ALA A 114 -8.97 -3.70 5.17
C ALA A 114 -8.08 -4.94 4.99
N ALA A 115 -7.42 -5.07 3.83
CA ALA A 115 -6.44 -6.13 3.60
C ALA A 115 -5.23 -6.01 4.55
N GLY A 116 -4.71 -4.80 4.75
CA GLY A 116 -3.62 -4.52 5.68
C GLY A 116 -3.94 -4.89 7.12
N HIS A 117 -5.10 -4.46 7.62
CA HIS A 117 -5.61 -4.83 8.96
C HIS A 117 -5.71 -6.34 9.10
N TYR A 118 -6.36 -7.01 8.15
CA TYR A 118 -6.51 -8.46 8.17
C TYR A 118 -5.16 -9.19 8.25
N TRP A 119 -4.17 -8.77 7.47
CA TRP A 119 -2.85 -9.39 7.50
C TRP A 119 -2.10 -9.12 8.79
N HIS A 120 -2.24 -7.91 9.35
CA HIS A 120 -1.68 -7.56 10.66
C HIS A 120 -2.24 -8.45 11.77
N GLU A 121 -3.56 -8.61 11.84
CA GLU A 121 -4.24 -9.47 12.82
C GLU A 121 -3.81 -10.94 12.70
N HIS A 122 -3.32 -11.35 11.53
CA HIS A 122 -2.78 -12.69 11.29
C HIS A 122 -1.26 -12.80 11.47
N GLY A 123 -0.64 -11.80 12.11
CA GLY A 123 0.78 -11.80 12.51
C GLY A 123 1.77 -11.46 11.40
N ILE A 124 1.31 -10.91 10.27
CA ILE A 124 2.20 -10.48 9.19
C ILE A 124 2.69 -9.05 9.50
N PRO A 125 4.01 -8.76 9.38
CA PRO A 125 4.50 -7.39 9.40
C PRO A 125 3.97 -6.60 8.20
N VAL A 126 3.25 -5.50 8.46
CA VAL A 126 2.59 -4.68 7.43
C VAL A 126 3.17 -3.26 7.40
N ILE A 127 3.44 -2.76 6.21
CA ILE A 127 3.71 -1.33 5.92
C ILE A 127 2.56 -0.80 5.06
N PRO A 128 1.86 0.28 5.48
CA PRO A 128 0.80 0.87 4.67
C PRO A 128 1.38 1.55 3.42
N ASN A 129 0.81 1.23 2.25
CA ASN A 129 0.96 2.01 1.04
C ASN A 129 -0.02 3.19 1.06
N VAL A 130 0.51 4.40 0.92
CA VAL A 130 -0.27 5.63 0.85
C VAL A 130 -0.41 6.02 -0.62
N ARG A 131 -1.64 5.99 -1.13
CA ARG A 131 -1.97 6.33 -2.53
C ARG A 131 -3.06 7.40 -2.57
N TRP A 132 -2.90 8.36 -3.47
CA TRP A 132 -3.87 9.41 -3.74
C TRP A 132 -4.10 9.58 -5.24
N GLY A 133 -5.26 10.13 -5.60
CA GLY A 133 -5.66 10.44 -6.98
C GLY A 133 -5.43 11.91 -7.29
N ASP A 134 -6.01 12.79 -6.47
CA ASP A 134 -5.85 14.25 -6.46
C ASP A 134 -6.26 14.82 -5.10
N GLU A 135 -6.37 16.15 -5.00
CA GLU A 135 -6.67 16.89 -3.76
C GLU A 135 -7.89 16.37 -3.00
N ARG A 136 -8.88 15.80 -3.70
CA ARG A 136 -10.10 15.25 -3.09
C ARG A 136 -9.81 14.03 -2.20
N THR A 137 -8.66 13.38 -2.41
CA THR A 137 -8.29 12.12 -1.75
C THR A 137 -7.11 12.24 -0.78
N TYR A 138 -6.51 13.42 -0.62
CA TYR A 138 -5.31 13.59 0.21
C TYR A 138 -5.56 13.26 1.69
N GLU A 139 -6.68 13.73 2.24
CA GLU A 139 -7.04 13.47 3.63
C GLU A 139 -7.30 11.98 3.88
N ILE A 140 -8.16 11.37 3.06
CA ILE A 140 -8.51 9.95 3.23
C ILE A 140 -7.34 9.00 2.97
N ALA A 141 -6.39 9.38 2.10
CA ALA A 141 -5.14 8.62 1.91
C ALA A 141 -4.28 8.55 3.19
N CYS A 142 -4.45 9.50 4.12
CA CYS A 142 -3.75 9.52 5.39
C CYS A 142 -4.54 8.85 6.54
N ASN A 143 -5.85 8.65 6.38
CA ASN A 143 -6.66 8.05 7.44
C ASN A 143 -6.27 6.59 7.69
N GLY A 144 -6.28 6.19 8.96
CA GLY A 144 -5.92 4.82 9.37
C GLY A 144 -4.42 4.53 9.25
N VAL A 145 -3.59 5.53 8.96
CA VAL A 145 -2.13 5.41 8.89
C VAL A 145 -1.49 6.05 10.13
N PRO A 146 -0.65 5.32 10.88
CA PRO A 146 -0.01 5.85 12.07
C PRO A 146 1.00 6.95 11.72
N ARG A 147 0.97 8.05 12.47
CA ARG A 147 1.97 9.13 12.36
C ARG A 147 3.34 8.68 12.84
N CYS A 148 4.39 9.37 12.40
CA CYS A 148 5.78 9.14 12.83
C CYS A 148 6.25 7.69 12.63
N SER A 149 5.81 7.07 11.53
CA SER A 149 5.96 5.65 11.27
C SER A 149 6.65 5.37 9.93
N THR A 150 6.66 4.11 9.49
CA THR A 150 7.12 3.73 8.15
C THR A 150 5.92 3.64 7.22
N ILE A 151 5.98 4.34 6.08
CA ILE A 151 4.96 4.27 5.02
C ILE A 151 5.62 3.94 3.68
N SER A 152 4.83 3.44 2.73
CA SER A 152 5.27 3.21 1.35
C SER A 152 4.50 4.06 0.35
N ILE A 153 5.15 4.46 -0.73
CA ILE A 153 4.51 5.14 -1.87
C ILE A 153 5.02 4.60 -3.21
N GLY A 154 4.13 4.55 -4.21
CA GLY A 154 4.49 4.27 -5.60
C GLY A 154 4.79 5.55 -6.37
N ALA A 155 5.99 5.67 -6.94
CA ALA A 155 6.38 6.79 -7.82
C ALA A 155 6.48 6.39 -9.31
N LEU A 156 6.24 5.11 -9.62
CA LEU A 156 6.36 4.59 -10.98
C LEU A 156 5.34 5.24 -11.92
N GLY A 157 5.83 5.90 -12.97
CA GLY A 157 4.98 6.50 -14.01
C GLY A 157 4.36 7.85 -13.65
N CYS A 158 4.33 8.23 -12.37
CA CYS A 158 3.73 9.49 -11.90
C CYS A 158 4.52 10.73 -12.33
N LEU A 159 5.83 10.60 -12.54
CA LEU A 159 6.74 11.74 -12.69
C LEU A 159 7.01 12.15 -14.15
N LYS A 160 6.46 11.42 -15.14
CA LYS A 160 6.73 11.67 -16.56
C LYS A 160 6.01 12.92 -17.08
N ASP A 161 4.71 13.02 -16.80
CA ASP A 161 3.88 14.14 -17.23
C ASP A 161 3.93 15.29 -16.22
N ARG A 162 3.83 16.55 -16.68
CA ARG A 162 3.91 17.73 -15.82
C ARG A 162 2.74 17.79 -14.81
N THR A 163 1.53 17.49 -15.27
CA THR A 163 0.32 17.53 -14.44
C THR A 163 0.35 16.40 -13.41
N ASN A 164 0.70 15.18 -13.83
CA ASN A 164 0.81 14.04 -12.91
C ASN A 164 1.89 14.27 -11.85
N ARG A 165 3.03 14.85 -12.25
CA ARG A 165 4.11 15.19 -11.33
C ARG A 165 3.68 16.24 -10.31
N GLN A 166 2.95 17.27 -10.72
CA GLN A 166 2.48 18.30 -9.78
C GLN A 166 1.55 17.68 -8.72
N ILE A 167 0.58 16.87 -9.15
CA ILE A 167 -0.35 16.16 -8.26
C ILE A 167 0.39 15.20 -7.32
N PHE A 168 1.42 14.53 -7.82
CA PHE A 168 2.28 13.68 -6.99
C PHE A 168 3.03 14.52 -5.94
N VAL A 169 3.63 15.65 -6.33
CA VAL A 169 4.36 16.53 -5.41
C VAL A 169 3.44 17.11 -4.34
N ASP A 170 2.26 17.58 -4.73
CA ASP A 170 1.29 18.20 -3.82
C ASP A 170 0.73 17.17 -2.83
N GLY A 171 0.35 15.99 -3.32
CA GLY A 171 -0.10 14.91 -2.44
C GLY A 171 1.01 14.38 -1.54
N LEU A 172 2.24 14.27 -2.04
CA LEU A 172 3.39 13.90 -1.21
C LEU A 172 3.62 14.94 -0.11
N ALA A 173 3.56 16.23 -0.42
CA ALA A 173 3.71 17.29 0.59
C ALA A 173 2.64 17.18 1.67
N TYR A 174 1.38 16.97 1.29
CA TYR A 174 0.27 16.77 2.23
C TYR A 174 0.51 15.54 3.14
N VAL A 175 0.90 14.42 2.57
CA VAL A 175 1.19 13.16 3.28
C VAL A 175 2.34 13.35 4.28
N MET A 176 3.41 14.03 3.86
CA MET A 176 4.59 14.28 4.69
C MET A 176 4.27 15.21 5.87
N ASP A 177 3.46 16.25 5.66
CA ASP A 177 3.01 17.16 6.72
C ASP A 177 2.09 16.44 7.73
N THR A 178 1.09 15.72 7.21
CA THR A 178 0.07 15.05 8.02
C THR A 178 0.64 13.90 8.84
N LEU A 179 1.36 12.99 8.18
CA LEU A 179 1.83 11.75 8.81
C LEU A 179 3.22 11.89 9.43
N SER A 180 4.03 12.86 9.00
CA SER A 180 5.41 13.07 9.48
C SER A 180 6.22 11.75 9.55
N PRO A 181 6.26 10.95 8.47
CA PRO A 181 6.83 9.59 8.54
C PRO A 181 8.33 9.63 8.86
N LYS A 182 8.79 8.65 9.64
CA LYS A 182 10.23 8.46 9.93
C LYS A 182 10.97 7.82 8.77
N THR A 183 10.30 6.88 8.10
CA THR A 183 10.83 6.18 6.93
C THR A 183 9.81 6.22 5.80
N LEU A 184 10.28 6.59 4.62
CA LEU A 184 9.50 6.59 3.39
C LEU A 184 10.07 5.53 2.46
N VAL A 185 9.36 4.42 2.28
CA VAL A 185 9.67 3.40 1.28
C VAL A 185 9.12 3.88 -0.07
N VAL A 186 9.97 3.95 -1.09
CA VAL A 186 9.57 4.44 -2.42
C VAL A 186 9.82 3.37 -3.46
N TYR A 187 8.77 2.94 -4.16
CA TYR A 187 8.89 2.10 -5.34
C TYR A 187 8.93 2.94 -6.61
N GLY A 188 10.08 2.94 -7.30
CA GLY A 188 10.31 3.70 -8.52
C GLY A 188 11.39 4.78 -8.37
N SER A 189 11.25 5.87 -9.12
CA SER A 189 12.23 6.96 -9.15
C SER A 189 12.09 7.89 -7.94
N THR A 190 13.23 8.33 -7.40
CA THR A 190 13.30 9.35 -6.34
C THR A 190 14.14 10.56 -6.81
N PRO A 191 13.61 11.42 -7.69
CA PRO A 191 14.36 12.60 -8.13
C PRO A 191 14.70 13.52 -6.97
N GLU A 192 15.95 13.99 -6.93
CA GLU A 192 16.46 14.82 -5.85
C GLU A 192 15.60 16.08 -5.63
N GLN A 193 15.10 16.70 -6.70
CA GLN A 193 14.27 17.91 -6.60
C GLN A 193 12.95 17.70 -5.83
N ILE A 194 12.48 16.45 -5.76
CA ILE A 194 11.23 16.10 -5.07
C ILE A 194 11.53 15.56 -3.66
N PHE A 195 12.57 14.74 -3.50
CA PHE A 195 12.80 13.99 -2.26
C PHE A 195 13.86 14.60 -1.33
N ALA A 196 14.79 15.44 -1.85
CA ALA A 196 15.83 16.06 -1.04
C ALA A 196 15.30 16.89 0.15
N PRO A 197 14.18 17.65 0.03
CA PRO A 197 13.63 18.37 1.18
C PRO A 197 13.32 17.45 2.36
N TYR A 198 12.81 16.26 2.09
CA TYR A 198 12.44 15.29 3.12
C TYR A 198 13.65 14.57 3.72
N THR A 199 14.62 14.17 2.89
CA THR A 199 15.87 13.58 3.40
C THR A 199 16.65 14.58 4.25
N ASN A 200 16.69 15.86 3.85
CA ASN A 200 17.34 16.92 4.59
C ASN A 200 16.63 17.22 5.92
N ALA A 201 15.32 16.97 5.99
CA ALA A 201 14.54 17.04 7.23
C ALA A 201 14.70 15.78 8.12
N GLY A 202 15.52 14.81 7.73
CA GLY A 202 15.83 13.62 8.51
C GLY A 202 14.96 12.40 8.24
N VAL A 203 14.12 12.44 7.19
CA VAL A 203 13.31 11.28 6.77
C VAL A 203 14.23 10.26 6.10
N ASN A 204 14.17 9.01 6.54
CA ASN A 204 14.87 7.91 5.91
C ASN A 204 14.14 7.49 4.62
N VAL A 205 14.61 7.92 3.45
CA VAL A 205 14.02 7.55 2.16
C VAL A 205 14.67 6.27 1.63
N LEU A 206 13.92 5.17 1.62
CA LEU A 206 14.37 3.85 1.15
C LEU A 206 13.82 3.58 -0.24
N ARG A 207 14.69 3.69 -1.25
CA ARG A 207 14.33 3.49 -2.65
C ARG A 207 14.42 2.02 -3.06
N PHE A 208 13.37 1.54 -3.73
CA PHE A 208 13.36 0.28 -4.47
C PHE A 208 13.10 0.54 -5.96
N PRO A 209 14.01 0.16 -6.87
CA PRO A 209 13.81 0.34 -8.30
C PRO A 209 12.66 -0.54 -8.80
N SER A 210 12.00 -0.10 -9.87
CA SER A 210 10.94 -0.89 -10.50
C SER A 210 11.49 -2.15 -11.18
N GLN A 211 10.65 -3.16 -11.36
CA GLN A 211 10.97 -4.36 -12.14
C GLN A 211 11.48 -4.02 -13.55
N ILE A 212 10.90 -3.00 -14.19
CA ILE A 212 11.28 -2.53 -15.54
C ILE A 212 12.70 -1.95 -15.52
N GLU A 213 13.02 -1.14 -14.51
CA GLU A 213 14.36 -0.57 -14.33
C GLU A 213 15.41 -1.67 -14.08
N LEU A 214 15.08 -2.65 -13.25
CA LEU A 214 15.95 -3.80 -12.99
C LEU A 214 16.19 -4.66 -14.24
N ALA A 215 15.19 -4.81 -15.11
CA ALA A 215 15.32 -5.55 -16.37
C ALA A 215 16.26 -4.83 -17.34
N HIS A 216 16.10 -3.53 -17.54
CA HIS A 216 16.98 -2.74 -18.41
C HIS A 216 18.43 -2.71 -17.92
N HIS A 217 18.68 -2.70 -16.61
CA HIS A 217 20.04 -2.78 -16.09
C HIS A 217 20.72 -4.14 -16.33
N LYS A 218 19.96 -5.23 -16.47
CA LYS A 218 20.51 -6.57 -16.77
C LYS A 218 20.84 -6.78 -18.25
N GLU A 219 20.21 -6.01 -19.16
CA GLU A 219 20.49 -6.11 -20.60
C GLU A 219 21.73 -5.30 -21.03
N VAL A 220 22.21 -4.40 -20.18
CA VAL A 220 23.34 -3.49 -20.47
C VAL A 220 24.66 -3.97 -19.83
N VAL A 221 24.63 -5.05 -19.05
CA VAL A 221 25.80 -5.64 -18.36
C VAL A 221 26.20 -6.97 -19.00
#